data_AF-A0AA43JRP7-F1
#
_entry.id   AF-A0AA43JRP7-F1
#
_cell.length_a   1.000
_cell.length_b   1.000
_cell.length_c   1.000
_cell.angle_alpha   90.00
_cell.angle_beta   90.00
_cell.angle_gamma   90.00
#
_symmetry.space_group_name_H-M   'P 1'
#
loop_
_entity.id
_entity.type
_entity.pdbx_description
1 polymer ?
#
loop_
_entity_poly.entity_id
_entity_poly.type
_entity_poly.pdbx_seq_one_letter_code
_entity_poly.pdbx_strand_id
1 'polypeptide(L)'
;MTDEKSGADKNAPASGSAPASGSAPASGGADRPYVTFLRDREIPYLYDVELNRMDELKSYDSVELHVVLYPYSKIIDTSNYVVNPFEEYARDISGHLRSSYVPIHNPMANIFGLALGGLIAAIFSLVAPDELFSVEAVVSILGAYAIGKELYGDIDNGLVRLTKNWKARFLGQYYAYRMERGATLTSYSALARQRRYGKQTLMPELFDFMEKSNSVTVRLLFTDEDLARFYGGSSAHILSVSMDENLNDEFKNGGFMLGIKIAFNTRMYGLTHSRELFQSIDGQLKGCLVKGTEWKNGAVGERITYSLRRIKYFASSKVVENLSIVESCL
;
A
#
# COMPACT_ATOMS: atom_id res chain seq x y z
N MET A 1 -37.42 64.87 23.77
CA MET A 1 -36.28 64.85 22.84
C MET A 1 -36.44 63.57 22.04
N THR A 2 -36.88 63.73 20.78
CA THR A 2 -36.78 62.83 19.61
C THR A 2 -36.56 61.34 19.89
N ASP A 3 -37.55 60.50 19.61
CA ASP A 3 -37.61 59.61 18.42
C ASP A 3 -36.71 58.38 18.62
N GLU A 4 -37.04 57.14 18.28
CA GLU A 4 -38.04 56.52 17.43
C GLU A 4 -37.81 55.00 17.64
N LYS A 5 -38.88 54.18 17.52
CA LYS A 5 -38.91 52.85 16.83
C LYS A 5 -37.90 51.75 17.22
N SER A 6 -38.14 50.44 17.11
CA SER A 6 -39.19 49.57 16.59
C SER A 6 -38.56 48.16 16.58
N GLY A 7 -39.37 47.11 16.75
CA GLY A 7 -39.02 45.70 16.48
C GLY A 7 -39.29 44.82 17.70
N ALA A 8 -40.52 44.36 17.99
CA ALA A 8 -41.35 43.42 17.22
C ALA A 8 -40.57 42.15 16.85
N ASP A 9 -40.77 41.05 17.59
CA ASP A 9 -41.72 39.94 17.32
C ASP A 9 -41.31 39.12 16.07
N LYS A 10 -41.48 37.81 15.95
CA LYS A 10 -41.79 36.65 16.79
C LYS A 10 -41.76 35.46 15.80
N ASN A 11 -41.57 34.25 16.32
CA ASN A 11 -42.08 32.96 15.79
C ASN A 11 -41.44 32.28 14.53
N ALA A 12 -40.66 31.24 14.84
CA ALA A 12 -40.58 29.84 14.34
C ALA A 12 -41.57 29.33 13.25
N PRO A 13 -41.42 28.08 12.72
CA PRO A 13 -40.24 27.20 12.50
C PRO A 13 -40.14 26.70 11.03
N ALA A 14 -39.02 26.09 10.61
CA ALA A 14 -39.00 25.28 9.38
C ALA A 14 -37.94 24.17 9.38
N SER A 15 -38.45 22.98 9.05
CA SER A 15 -37.79 21.75 8.64
C SER A 15 -36.68 21.92 7.60
N GLY A 16 -35.60 21.15 7.75
CA GLY A 16 -34.58 20.96 6.73
C GLY A 16 -33.88 19.61 6.92
N SER A 17 -34.54 18.55 6.47
CA SER A 17 -33.97 17.23 6.26
C SER A 17 -32.83 17.32 5.25
N ALA A 18 -31.59 17.06 5.68
CA ALA A 18 -30.47 16.82 4.76
C ALA A 18 -30.69 15.46 4.06
N PRO A 19 -30.50 15.37 2.72
CA PRO A 19 -30.73 14.13 2.00
C PRO A 19 -29.65 13.11 2.36
N ALA A 20 -30.11 11.88 2.61
CA ALA A 20 -29.25 10.70 2.67
C ALA A 20 -28.43 10.61 1.38
N SER A 21 -27.10 10.57 1.51
CA SER A 21 -26.20 10.21 0.42
C SER A 21 -26.56 8.80 -0.03
N GLY A 22 -26.97 8.70 -1.29
CA GLY A 22 -27.47 7.47 -1.88
C GLY A 22 -26.42 6.38 -1.86
N SER A 23 -26.66 5.36 -1.04
CA SER A 23 -26.00 4.07 -1.14
C SER A 23 -26.07 3.56 -2.58
N ALA A 24 -24.91 3.25 -3.17
CA ALA A 24 -24.80 2.44 -4.38
C ALA A 24 -25.68 1.18 -4.25
N PRO A 25 -26.28 0.68 -5.34
CA PRO A 25 -27.27 -0.39 -5.27
C PRO A 25 -26.67 -1.60 -4.56
N ALA A 26 -27.35 -2.05 -3.51
CA ALA A 26 -27.12 -3.33 -2.86
C ALA A 26 -27.67 -4.44 -3.77
N SER A 27 -26.88 -4.84 -4.77
CA SER A 27 -27.14 -6.03 -5.57
C SER A 27 -25.85 -6.82 -5.77
N GLY A 28 -25.89 -8.09 -5.36
CA GLY A 28 -24.98 -9.16 -5.80
C GLY A 28 -23.60 -9.22 -5.14
N GLY A 29 -23.51 -9.61 -3.86
CA GLY A 29 -22.23 -9.81 -3.16
C GLY A 29 -21.31 -10.90 -3.76
N ALA A 30 -21.82 -11.75 -4.65
CA ALA A 30 -21.05 -12.82 -5.28
C ALA A 30 -20.44 -12.46 -6.65
N ASP A 31 -20.90 -11.41 -7.34
CA ASP A 31 -20.47 -11.12 -8.73
C ASP A 31 -19.57 -9.89 -8.86
N ARG A 32 -19.32 -9.17 -7.76
CA ARG A 32 -18.43 -8.00 -7.81
C ARG A 32 -16.95 -8.42 -7.82
N PRO A 33 -16.12 -7.76 -8.65
CA PRO A 33 -14.68 -7.96 -8.62
C PRO A 33 -14.10 -7.50 -7.28
N TYR A 34 -12.92 -8.02 -6.91
CA TYR A 34 -12.28 -7.65 -5.64
C TYR A 34 -11.90 -6.18 -5.56
N VAL A 35 -11.59 -5.54 -6.68
CA VAL A 35 -11.16 -4.13 -6.72
C VAL A 35 -12.02 -3.35 -7.71
N THR A 36 -12.46 -2.17 -7.31
CA THR A 36 -13.14 -1.23 -8.23
C THR A 36 -12.40 0.10 -8.24
N PHE A 37 -12.19 0.66 -9.42
CA PHE A 37 -11.67 1.99 -9.66
C PHE A 37 -12.81 2.88 -10.15
N LEU A 38 -13.23 3.84 -9.33
CA LEU A 38 -14.45 4.62 -9.50
C LEU A 38 -14.09 6.09 -9.64
N ARG A 39 -14.58 6.74 -10.70
CA ARG A 39 -14.54 8.19 -10.76
C ARG A 39 -15.55 8.79 -9.79
N ASP A 40 -15.12 9.78 -9.01
CA ASP A 40 -16.00 10.53 -8.12
C ASP A 40 -17.00 11.36 -8.95
N ARG A 41 -18.25 11.44 -8.48
CA ARG A 41 -19.34 12.12 -9.19
C ARG A 41 -19.33 13.63 -8.98
N GLU A 42 -18.87 14.08 -7.83
CA GLU A 42 -18.84 15.48 -7.41
C GLU A 42 -17.50 16.13 -7.75
N ILE A 43 -16.41 15.35 -7.72
CA ILE A 43 -15.04 15.78 -7.99
C ILE A 43 -14.50 15.00 -9.21
N PRO A 44 -14.69 15.50 -10.44
CA PRO A 44 -14.49 14.68 -11.64
C PRO A 44 -13.01 14.33 -11.95
N TYR A 45 -12.06 14.90 -11.22
CA TYR A 45 -10.62 14.60 -11.31
C TYR A 45 -10.13 13.69 -10.17
N LEU A 46 -11.04 13.20 -9.33
CA LEU A 46 -10.76 12.24 -8.27
C LEU A 46 -11.27 10.85 -8.67
N TYR A 47 -10.44 9.83 -8.41
CA TYR A 47 -10.77 8.44 -8.65
C TYR A 47 -10.52 7.61 -7.39
N ASP A 48 -11.57 7.05 -6.81
CA ASP A 48 -11.48 6.19 -5.65
C ASP A 48 -11.20 4.74 -6.03
N VAL A 49 -10.41 4.07 -5.19
CA VAL A 49 -10.24 2.62 -5.24
C VAL A 49 -10.93 2.01 -4.05
N GLU A 50 -11.76 1.03 -4.35
CA GLU A 50 -12.48 0.24 -3.36
C GLU A 50 -12.00 -1.21 -3.37
N LEU A 51 -11.89 -1.78 -2.17
CA LEU A 51 -11.68 -3.20 -1.94
C LEU A 51 -13.03 -3.83 -1.57
N ASN A 52 -13.51 -4.75 -2.39
CA ASN A 52 -14.80 -5.40 -2.26
C ASN A 52 -14.68 -6.77 -1.59
N ARG A 53 -15.84 -7.42 -1.40
CA ARG A 53 -15.98 -8.78 -0.86
C ARG A 53 -15.34 -8.91 0.52
N MET A 54 -15.48 -7.88 1.34
CA MET A 54 -14.84 -7.79 2.67
C MET A 54 -15.11 -9.00 3.55
N ASP A 55 -16.30 -9.61 3.45
CA ASP A 55 -16.63 -10.83 4.21
C ASP A 55 -15.83 -12.05 3.78
N GLU A 56 -15.53 -12.20 2.48
CA GLU A 56 -14.63 -13.23 1.99
C GLU A 56 -13.19 -12.97 2.44
N LEU A 57 -12.76 -11.71 2.39
CA LEU A 57 -11.39 -11.31 2.74
C LEU A 57 -11.05 -11.60 4.20
N LYS A 58 -12.03 -11.53 5.11
CA LYS A 58 -11.88 -11.87 6.53
C LYS A 58 -11.48 -13.33 6.79
N SER A 59 -11.57 -14.22 5.80
CA SER A 59 -11.13 -15.61 5.93
C SER A 59 -9.61 -15.80 5.79
N TYR A 60 -8.87 -14.75 5.44
CA TYR A 60 -7.42 -14.78 5.24
C TYR A 60 -6.68 -14.09 6.39
N ASP A 61 -5.45 -14.53 6.68
CA ASP A 61 -4.61 -13.92 7.72
C ASP A 61 -4.08 -12.54 7.30
N SER A 62 -3.99 -12.29 5.99
CA SER A 62 -3.75 -10.97 5.43
C SER A 62 -4.12 -10.91 3.95
N VAL A 63 -4.37 -9.70 3.47
CA VAL A 63 -4.57 -9.39 2.05
C VAL A 63 -3.57 -8.32 1.64
N GLU A 64 -2.76 -8.61 0.63
CA GLU A 64 -1.85 -7.65 0.02
C GLU A 64 -2.46 -7.14 -1.28
N LEU A 65 -2.47 -5.82 -1.47
CA LEU A 65 -2.94 -5.18 -2.69
C LEU A 65 -1.86 -4.29 -3.29
N HIS A 66 -1.60 -4.44 -4.58
CA HIS A 66 -0.79 -3.48 -5.35
C HIS A 66 -1.67 -2.80 -6.37
N VAL A 67 -1.53 -1.48 -6.43
CA VAL A 67 -2.15 -0.63 -7.44
C VAL A 67 -1.04 0.06 -8.21
N VAL A 68 -1.00 -0.14 -9.52
CA VAL A 68 -0.03 0.46 -10.43
C VAL A 68 -0.81 1.30 -11.43
N LEU A 69 -0.51 2.60 -11.49
CA LEU A 69 -1.12 3.48 -12.49
C LEU A 69 -0.04 3.98 -13.45
N TYR A 70 -0.36 3.90 -14.74
CA TYR A 70 0.50 4.35 -15.82
C TYR A 70 -0.34 5.07 -16.88
N PRO A 71 -0.40 6.42 -16.87
CA PRO A 71 -1.02 7.19 -17.94
C PRO A 71 -0.31 6.95 -19.28
N TYR A 72 -1.06 6.91 -20.39
CA TYR A 72 -0.46 6.80 -21.73
C TYR A 72 -0.08 8.14 -22.33
N SER A 73 -0.73 9.22 -21.89
CA SER A 73 -0.38 10.54 -22.35
C SER A 73 1.03 10.93 -21.90
N LYS A 74 1.84 11.43 -22.84
CA LYS A 74 3.22 11.86 -22.59
C LYS A 74 3.33 13.17 -21.83
N ILE A 75 2.24 13.94 -21.77
CA ILE A 75 2.22 15.22 -21.04
C ILE A 75 1.87 15.03 -19.57
N ILE A 76 1.40 13.84 -19.18
CA ILE A 76 1.07 13.50 -17.81
C ILE A 76 2.26 12.75 -17.21
N ASP A 77 2.87 13.36 -16.20
CA ASP A 77 3.90 12.75 -15.37
C ASP A 77 3.43 12.63 -13.92
N THR A 78 4.26 12.08 -13.03
CA THR A 78 3.88 11.89 -11.62
C THR A 78 3.72 13.16 -10.81
N SER A 79 4.11 14.32 -11.34
CA SER A 79 3.77 15.60 -10.71
C SER A 79 2.32 16.02 -10.98
N ASN A 80 1.68 15.45 -12.01
CA ASN A 80 0.33 15.80 -12.43
C ASN A 80 -0.77 14.95 -11.79
N TYR A 81 -0.40 13.96 -11.00
CA TYR A 81 -1.36 13.16 -10.26
C TYR A 81 -0.75 12.64 -8.97
N VAL A 82 -1.61 12.51 -7.97
CA VAL A 82 -1.23 12.03 -6.66
C VAL A 82 -2.04 10.80 -6.35
N VAL A 83 -1.37 9.66 -6.21
CA VAL A 83 -2.00 8.50 -5.57
C VAL A 83 -1.87 8.72 -4.08
N ASN A 84 -3.00 8.96 -3.44
CA ASN A 84 -3.14 9.19 -2.03
C ASN A 84 -3.66 7.91 -1.39
N PRO A 85 -2.77 7.04 -0.84
CA PRO A 85 -3.20 5.94 0.00
C PRO A 85 -4.14 6.45 1.08
N PHE A 86 -3.92 7.67 1.59
CA PHE A 86 -4.92 8.61 2.13
C PHE A 86 -4.32 10.02 2.00
N GLU A 87 -5.12 11.07 1.74
CA GLU A 87 -4.66 12.44 1.37
C GLU A 87 -3.65 13.09 2.34
N GLU A 88 -3.57 12.61 3.57
CA GLU A 88 -2.74 13.19 4.63
C GLU A 88 -1.31 12.61 4.62
N TYR A 89 -1.13 11.30 4.42
CA TYR A 89 0.10 10.65 4.89
C TYR A 89 1.29 10.67 3.93
N ALA A 90 1.07 10.63 2.61
CA ALA A 90 2.19 10.70 1.65
C ALA A 90 2.85 12.07 1.69
N ARG A 91 2.05 13.14 1.83
CA ARG A 91 2.51 14.52 2.04
C ARG A 91 3.10 14.73 3.43
N ASP A 92 2.51 14.13 4.47
CA ASP A 92 3.09 14.23 5.81
C ASP A 92 4.47 13.57 5.88
N ILE A 93 4.63 12.39 5.26
CA ILE A 93 5.92 11.68 5.21
C ILE A 93 6.96 12.48 4.41
N SER A 94 6.61 12.97 3.21
CA SER A 94 7.55 13.77 2.40
C SER A 94 7.84 15.14 3.01
N GLY A 95 6.85 15.74 3.69
CA GLY A 95 6.94 17.01 4.42
C GLY A 95 7.51 16.90 5.83
N HIS A 96 7.93 15.71 6.28
CA HIS A 96 8.44 15.45 7.63
C HIS A 96 7.46 15.85 8.77
N LEU A 97 6.16 15.84 8.49
CA LEU A 97 5.09 16.04 9.46
C LEU A 97 4.81 14.75 10.23
N ARG A 98 4.12 14.86 11.38
CA ARG A 98 3.77 13.71 12.21
C ARG A 98 2.67 12.88 11.52
N SER A 99 3.08 11.79 10.87
CA SER A 99 2.18 10.84 10.20
C SER A 99 1.69 9.73 11.15
N SER A 100 0.58 9.10 10.80
CA SER A 100 0.14 7.83 11.44
C SER A 100 0.98 6.63 10.99
N TYR A 101 1.92 6.83 10.08
CA TYR A 101 2.86 5.82 9.59
C TYR A 101 4.29 6.21 9.92
N VAL A 102 5.09 5.22 10.32
CA VAL A 102 6.50 5.38 10.65
C VAL A 102 7.38 4.54 9.72
N PRO A 103 8.59 5.02 9.37
CA PRO A 103 9.55 4.24 8.59
C PRO A 103 9.95 2.95 9.31
N ILE A 104 9.94 1.84 8.58
CA ILE A 104 10.41 0.54 9.05
C ILE A 104 11.93 0.52 8.96
N HIS A 105 12.57 0.48 10.11
CA HIS A 105 14.03 0.33 10.20
C HIS A 105 14.39 -1.15 10.05
N ASN A 106 15.47 -1.45 9.32
CA ASN A 106 15.97 -2.83 9.17
C ASN A 106 16.93 -3.19 10.32
N PRO A 107 16.51 -3.97 11.33
CA PRO A 107 17.36 -4.26 12.48
C PRO A 107 18.54 -5.17 12.13
N MET A 108 18.51 -5.86 10.99
CA MET A 108 19.54 -6.83 10.61
C MET A 108 20.88 -6.18 10.33
N ALA A 109 20.90 -4.92 9.86
CA ALA A 109 22.14 -4.16 9.71
C ALA A 109 22.83 -3.96 11.06
N ASN A 110 22.08 -3.59 12.10
CA ASN A 110 22.61 -3.44 13.46
C ASN A 110 23.08 -4.79 14.03
N ILE A 111 22.30 -5.86 13.84
CA ILE A 111 22.67 -7.21 14.30
C ILE A 111 23.95 -7.69 13.61
N PHE A 112 24.07 -7.49 12.31
CA PHE A 112 25.25 -7.87 11.55
C PHE A 112 26.48 -7.07 11.98
N GLY A 113 26.35 -5.75 12.16
CA GLY A 113 27.42 -4.92 12.73
C GLY A 113 27.85 -5.42 14.12
N LEU A 114 26.90 -5.74 15.00
CA LEU A 114 27.20 -6.26 16.33
C LEU A 114 27.92 -7.61 16.26
N ALA A 115 27.49 -8.50 15.36
CA ALA A 115 28.15 -9.78 15.14
C ALA A 115 29.60 -9.61 14.65
N LEU A 116 29.84 -8.66 13.73
CA LEU A 116 31.18 -8.37 13.22
C LEU A 116 32.07 -7.76 14.31
N GLY A 117 31.57 -6.80 15.08
CA GLY A 117 32.29 -6.24 16.23
C GLY A 117 32.59 -7.31 17.29
N GLY A 118 31.62 -8.19 17.58
CA GLY A 118 31.79 -9.32 18.49
C GLY A 118 32.83 -10.34 18.00
N LEU A 119 32.90 -10.58 16.69
CA LEU A 119 33.93 -11.43 16.09
C LEU A 119 35.34 -10.84 16.29
N ILE A 120 35.52 -9.54 16.05
CA ILE A 120 36.81 -8.86 16.30
C ILE A 120 37.17 -8.92 17.78
N ALA A 121 36.22 -8.66 18.68
CA ALA A 121 36.44 -8.77 20.12
C ALA A 121 36.85 -10.19 20.54
N ALA A 122 36.25 -11.22 19.95
CA ALA A 122 36.62 -12.61 20.19
C ALA A 122 38.05 -12.92 19.71
N ILE A 123 38.47 -12.36 18.57
CA ILE A 123 39.85 -12.50 18.07
C ILE A 123 40.85 -11.89 19.06
N PHE A 124 40.62 -10.65 19.52
CA PHE A 124 41.46 -10.03 20.55
C PHE A 124 41.48 -10.86 21.84
N SER A 125 40.33 -11.35 22.29
CA SER A 125 40.23 -12.17 23.51
C SER A 125 41.01 -13.48 23.44
N LEU A 126 41.15 -14.07 22.25
CA LEU A 126 41.85 -15.34 22.05
C LEU A 126 43.34 -15.19 21.75
N VAL A 127 43.73 -14.11 21.05
CA VAL A 127 45.10 -13.93 20.54
C VAL A 127 45.91 -12.98 21.41
N ALA A 128 45.30 -11.89 21.89
CA ALA A 128 45.96 -10.83 22.65
C ALA A 128 45.01 -10.28 23.73
N PRO A 129 44.67 -11.08 24.76
CA PRO A 129 43.64 -10.71 25.74
C PRO A 129 44.00 -9.44 26.52
N ASP A 130 45.28 -9.21 26.77
CA ASP A 130 45.76 -8.02 27.49
C ASP A 130 45.55 -6.72 26.68
N GLU A 131 45.44 -6.83 25.36
CA GLU A 131 45.21 -5.70 24.45
C GLU A 131 43.71 -5.44 24.19
N LEU A 132 42.80 -6.28 24.68
CA LEU A 132 41.36 -6.15 24.40
C LEU A 132 40.78 -4.79 24.81
N PHE A 133 41.33 -4.19 25.87
CA PHE A 133 40.93 -2.88 26.38
C PHE A 133 41.86 -1.75 25.91
N SER A 134 42.76 -2.01 24.97
CA SER A 134 43.56 -0.98 24.33
C SER A 134 42.66 -0.06 23.50
N VAL A 135 43.12 1.17 23.29
CA VAL A 135 42.43 2.14 22.42
C VAL A 135 42.28 1.56 21.01
N GLU A 136 43.29 0.84 20.52
CA GLU A 136 43.30 0.23 19.19
C GLU A 136 42.25 -0.87 19.05
N ALA A 137 42.10 -1.73 20.06
CA ALA A 137 41.09 -2.78 20.08
C ALA A 137 39.68 -2.19 20.13
N VAL A 138 39.44 -1.19 20.99
CA VAL A 138 38.15 -0.50 21.08
C VAL A 138 37.77 0.16 19.76
N VAL A 139 38.70 0.90 19.14
CA VAL A 139 38.50 1.54 17.83
C VAL A 139 38.24 0.50 16.76
N SER A 140 38.95 -0.63 16.77
CA SER A 140 38.76 -1.71 15.80
C SER A 140 37.38 -2.37 15.92
N ILE A 141 36.91 -2.63 17.16
CA ILE A 141 35.59 -3.22 17.42
C ILE A 141 34.47 -2.27 16.97
N LEU A 142 34.57 -0.99 17.33
CA LEU A 142 33.58 0.02 16.93
C LEU A 142 33.60 0.29 15.42
N GLY A 143 34.79 0.34 14.82
CA GLY A 143 34.98 0.45 13.38
C GLY A 143 34.36 -0.73 12.63
N ALA A 144 34.58 -1.95 13.11
CA ALA A 144 33.96 -3.16 12.56
C ALA A 144 32.43 -3.12 12.68
N TYR A 145 31.88 -2.64 13.79
CA TYR A 145 30.43 -2.43 13.93
C TYR A 145 29.88 -1.43 12.89
N ALA A 146 30.54 -0.28 12.72
CA ALA A 146 30.13 0.75 11.77
C ALA A 146 30.19 0.24 10.32
N ILE A 147 31.34 -0.34 9.92
CA ILE A 147 31.53 -0.93 8.59
C ILE A 147 30.54 -2.06 8.34
N GLY A 148 30.31 -2.92 9.33
CA GLY A 148 29.37 -4.03 9.22
C GLY A 148 27.96 -3.56 8.90
N LYS A 149 27.49 -2.49 9.57
CA LYS A 149 26.17 -1.92 9.30
C LYS A 149 26.00 -1.46 7.86
N GLU A 150 27.02 -0.81 7.30
CA GLU A 150 27.02 -0.34 5.91
C GLU A 150 27.10 -1.53 4.94
N LEU A 151 28.01 -2.46 5.18
CA LEU A 151 28.24 -3.63 4.35
C LEU A 151 27.00 -4.53 4.24
N TYR A 152 26.17 -4.59 5.28
CA TYR A 152 24.95 -5.39 5.24
C TYR A 152 24.04 -5.01 4.08
N GLY A 153 23.94 -3.72 3.73
CA GLY A 153 23.13 -3.26 2.60
C GLY A 153 23.60 -3.84 1.26
N ASP A 154 24.91 -3.92 1.07
CA ASP A 154 25.52 -4.49 -0.14
C ASP A 154 25.33 -6.01 -0.21
N ILE A 155 25.51 -6.71 0.91
CA ILE A 155 25.24 -8.15 1.01
C ILE A 155 23.77 -8.42 0.69
N ASP A 156 22.87 -7.61 1.25
CA ASP A 156 21.43 -7.73 1.05
C ASP A 156 21.04 -7.62 -0.43
N ASN A 157 21.53 -6.55 -1.07
CA ASN A 157 21.34 -6.31 -2.49
C ASN A 157 21.98 -7.41 -3.35
N GLY A 158 23.15 -7.90 -2.95
CA GLY A 158 23.84 -9.03 -3.57
C GLY A 158 22.99 -10.29 -3.57
N LEU A 159 22.41 -10.66 -2.42
CA LEU A 159 21.53 -11.82 -2.28
C LEU A 159 20.27 -11.69 -3.14
N VAL A 160 19.64 -10.51 -3.16
CA VAL A 160 18.48 -10.24 -4.02
C VAL A 160 18.85 -10.42 -5.50
N ARG A 161 19.98 -9.87 -5.95
CA ARG A 161 20.45 -10.00 -7.34
C ARG A 161 20.78 -11.45 -7.70
N LEU A 162 21.51 -12.15 -6.83
CA LEU A 162 21.94 -13.54 -7.04
C LEU A 162 20.74 -14.49 -7.19
N THR A 163 19.70 -14.29 -6.39
CA THR A 163 18.53 -15.18 -6.35
C THR A 163 17.38 -14.74 -7.25
N LYS A 164 17.52 -13.64 -8.01
CA LYS A 164 16.43 -13.02 -8.80
C LYS A 164 15.75 -13.99 -9.77
N ASN A 165 16.50 -14.90 -10.37
CA ASN A 165 16.00 -15.85 -11.36
C ASN A 165 15.70 -17.24 -10.80
N TRP A 166 15.93 -17.45 -9.50
CA TRP A 166 15.69 -18.73 -8.86
C TRP A 166 14.20 -18.91 -8.54
N LYS A 167 13.77 -20.16 -8.36
CA LYS A 167 12.42 -20.45 -7.86
C LYS A 167 12.27 -20.01 -6.40
N ALA A 168 13.31 -20.16 -5.58
CA ALA A 168 13.39 -19.59 -4.24
C ALA A 168 14.20 -18.30 -4.30
N ARG A 169 13.56 -17.18 -3.98
CA ARG A 169 14.15 -15.84 -4.08
C ARG A 169 14.32 -15.22 -2.72
N PHE A 170 15.44 -14.56 -2.52
CA PHE A 170 15.62 -13.65 -1.41
C PHE A 170 15.01 -12.29 -1.77
N LEU A 171 14.14 -11.80 -0.89
CA LEU A 171 13.42 -10.55 -1.05
C LEU A 171 14.12 -9.44 -0.27
N GLY A 172 14.22 -8.26 -0.90
CA GLY A 172 14.55 -7.01 -0.24
C GLY A 172 13.56 -6.67 0.89
N GLN A 173 13.81 -5.58 1.60
CA GLN A 173 12.76 -4.96 2.41
C GLN A 173 11.59 -4.60 1.49
N TYR A 174 10.42 -5.17 1.77
CA TYR A 174 9.28 -5.14 0.85
C TYR A 174 8.31 -3.98 1.13
N TYR A 175 8.25 -3.50 2.38
CA TYR A 175 7.48 -2.34 2.80
C TYR A 175 8.38 -1.31 3.48
N ALA A 176 8.14 -0.03 3.18
CA ALA A 176 8.89 1.08 3.76
C ALA A 176 8.25 1.62 5.04
N TYR A 177 6.92 1.52 5.19
CA TYR A 177 6.18 2.16 6.27
C TYR A 177 5.26 1.19 7.01
N ARG A 178 5.07 1.44 8.31
CA ARG A 178 4.13 0.72 9.18
C ARG A 178 3.23 1.70 9.92
N MET A 179 1.97 1.35 10.10
CA MET A 179 1.03 2.13 10.91
C MET A 179 1.37 2.08 12.40
N GLU A 180 1.31 3.24 13.06
CA GLU A 180 1.26 3.36 14.51
C GLU A 180 -0.19 3.22 15.01
N ARG A 181 -0.52 2.04 15.57
CA ARG A 181 -1.86 1.77 16.13
C ARG A 181 -2.02 2.44 17.51
N GLY A 182 -3.24 2.89 17.81
CA GLY A 182 -3.61 3.34 19.16
C GLY A 182 -3.34 4.81 19.48
N ALA A 183 -2.90 5.61 18.51
CA ALA A 183 -2.84 7.07 18.66
C ALA A 183 -4.24 7.68 18.44
N THR A 184 -4.57 8.72 19.21
CA THR A 184 -5.79 9.53 19.05
C THR A 184 -5.96 9.98 17.59
N LEU A 185 -4.86 10.38 16.95
CA LEU A 185 -4.84 10.83 15.56
C LEU A 185 -5.43 9.79 14.59
N THR A 186 -5.15 8.50 14.79
CA THR A 186 -5.62 7.40 13.94
C THR A 186 -7.14 7.24 14.00
N SER A 187 -7.75 7.41 15.18
CA SER A 187 -9.21 7.31 15.34
C SER A 187 -9.95 8.50 14.72
N TYR A 188 -9.44 9.72 14.92
CA TYR A 188 -10.04 10.92 14.33
C TYR A 188 -9.89 10.93 12.81
N SER A 189 -8.74 10.52 12.27
CA SER A 189 -8.53 10.43 10.82
C SER A 189 -9.42 9.38 10.18
N ALA A 190 -9.67 8.24 10.84
CA ALA A 190 -10.60 7.23 10.36
C ALA A 190 -12.03 7.79 10.26
N LEU A 191 -12.50 8.51 11.30
CA LEU A 191 -13.83 9.13 11.30
C LEU A 191 -13.95 10.25 10.25
N ALA A 192 -12.94 11.10 10.14
CA ALA A 192 -12.92 12.19 9.16
C ALA A 192 -13.02 11.66 7.73
N ARG A 193 -12.27 10.60 7.40
CA ARG A 193 -12.34 9.94 6.10
C ARG A 193 -13.67 9.27 5.84
N GLN A 194 -14.24 8.59 6.83
CA GLN A 194 -15.58 8.03 6.69
C GLN A 194 -16.60 9.12 6.33
N ARG A 195 -16.50 10.31 6.93
CA ARG A 195 -17.36 11.44 6.59
C ARG A 195 -17.07 12.03 5.21
N ARG A 196 -15.79 12.10 4.81
CA ARG A 196 -15.36 12.64 3.50
C ARG A 196 -15.80 11.74 2.34
N TYR A 197 -15.56 10.44 2.44
CA TYR A 197 -15.84 9.48 1.36
C TYR A 197 -17.21 8.80 1.49
N GLY A 198 -17.97 9.09 2.55
CA GLY A 198 -19.26 8.44 2.82
C GLY A 198 -19.18 6.95 3.09
N LYS A 199 -17.97 6.39 3.21
CA LYS A 199 -17.69 4.95 3.32
C LYS A 199 -16.57 4.70 4.32
N GLN A 200 -16.63 3.59 5.04
CA GLN A 200 -15.56 3.22 5.96
C GLN A 200 -14.28 2.94 5.17
N THR A 201 -13.20 3.58 5.60
CA THR A 201 -11.87 3.38 5.07
C THR A 201 -11.19 2.20 5.77
N LEU A 202 -10.58 1.30 4.99
CA LEU A 202 -9.71 0.27 5.52
C LEU A 202 -8.27 0.74 5.42
N MET A 203 -7.59 0.79 6.56
CA MET A 203 -6.19 1.20 6.59
C MET A 203 -5.27 -0.01 6.63
N PRO A 204 -4.21 -0.04 5.82
CA PRO A 204 -3.23 -1.12 5.86
C PRO A 204 -2.26 -0.98 7.03
N GLU A 205 -1.87 -2.09 7.63
CA GLU A 205 -0.78 -2.12 8.60
C GLU A 205 0.57 -1.74 7.97
N LEU A 206 0.85 -2.24 6.77
CA LEU A 206 2.09 -1.94 6.04
C LEU A 206 1.80 -1.28 4.70
N PHE A 207 2.63 -0.31 4.36
CA PHE A 207 2.49 0.50 3.17
C PHE A 207 3.85 0.75 2.50
N ASP A 208 3.82 0.80 1.18
CA ASP A 208 4.95 1.20 0.35
C ASP A 208 4.45 1.95 -0.88
N PHE A 209 5.27 2.88 -1.34
CA PHE A 209 4.94 3.75 -2.46
C PHE A 209 6.19 4.05 -3.26
N MET A 210 6.10 3.83 -4.57
CA MET A 210 7.20 4.05 -5.49
C MET A 210 6.71 4.92 -6.64
N GLU A 211 7.26 6.13 -6.71
CA GLU A 211 7.13 7.02 -7.85
C GLU A 211 8.27 6.76 -8.85
N LYS A 212 7.92 6.75 -10.12
CA LYS A 212 8.84 6.90 -11.26
C LYS A 212 8.27 7.99 -12.15
N SER A 213 9.06 8.55 -13.05
CA SER A 213 8.68 9.69 -13.91
C SER A 213 7.24 9.67 -14.46
N ASN A 214 6.69 8.52 -14.83
CA ASN A 214 5.36 8.40 -15.40
C ASN A 214 4.51 7.27 -14.80
N SER A 215 4.88 6.76 -13.63
CA SER A 215 4.15 5.66 -13.01
C SER A 215 4.21 5.71 -11.50
N VAL A 216 3.09 5.40 -10.86
CA VAL A 216 3.03 5.24 -9.41
C VAL A 216 2.65 3.81 -9.09
N THR A 217 3.36 3.21 -8.15
CA THR A 217 3.00 1.92 -7.55
C THR A 217 2.75 2.09 -6.06
N VAL A 218 1.59 1.64 -5.63
CA VAL A 218 1.19 1.60 -4.22
C VAL A 218 1.05 0.16 -3.79
N ARG A 219 1.62 -0.19 -2.64
CA ARG A 219 1.47 -1.50 -2.01
C ARG A 219 0.87 -1.34 -0.63
N LEU A 220 -0.17 -2.11 -0.36
CA LEU A 220 -0.93 -2.10 0.87
C LEU A 220 -0.97 -3.52 1.43
N LEU A 221 -0.73 -3.70 2.72
CA LEU A 221 -0.96 -4.96 3.43
C LEU A 221 -1.99 -4.75 4.53
N PHE A 222 -3.11 -5.45 4.42
CA PHE A 222 -4.15 -5.50 5.45
C PHE A 222 -3.99 -6.79 6.23
N THR A 223 -3.86 -6.73 7.55
CA THR A 223 -3.81 -7.92 8.41
C THR A 223 -5.20 -8.40 8.82
N ASP A 224 -5.28 -9.61 9.36
CA ASP A 224 -6.49 -10.18 9.97
C ASP A 224 -7.15 -9.20 10.95
N GLU A 225 -6.36 -8.48 11.76
CA GLU A 225 -6.87 -7.46 12.67
C GLU A 225 -7.50 -6.27 11.93
N ASP A 226 -6.92 -5.83 10.81
CA ASP A 226 -7.49 -4.75 9.99
C ASP A 226 -8.82 -5.20 9.37
N LEU A 227 -8.84 -6.42 8.81
CA LEU A 227 -10.00 -7.01 8.15
C LEU A 227 -11.14 -7.32 9.12
N ALA A 228 -10.83 -7.83 10.31
CA ALA A 228 -11.80 -8.16 11.34
C ALA A 228 -12.48 -6.92 11.94
N ARG A 229 -11.76 -5.79 12.03
CA ARG A 229 -12.30 -4.50 12.51
C ARG A 229 -13.16 -3.77 11.48
N PHE A 230 -13.28 -4.29 10.26
CA PHE A 230 -14.12 -3.70 9.24
C PHE A 230 -15.59 -4.08 9.44
N TYR A 231 -16.42 -3.07 9.69
CA TYR A 231 -17.87 -3.21 9.89
C TYR A 231 -18.69 -2.47 8.81
N GLY A 232 -18.02 -1.82 7.86
CA GLY A 232 -18.58 -0.87 6.89
C GLY A 232 -19.28 -1.50 5.68
N GLY A 233 -19.78 -2.73 5.81
CA GLY A 233 -20.51 -3.44 4.74
C GLY A 233 -19.62 -4.35 3.89
N SER A 234 -19.91 -4.42 2.58
CA SER A 234 -19.25 -5.36 1.66
C SER A 234 -18.03 -4.79 0.93
N SER A 235 -17.76 -3.49 1.07
CA SER A 235 -16.69 -2.78 0.35
C SER A 235 -16.06 -1.71 1.23
N ALA A 236 -14.74 -1.58 1.20
CA ALA A 236 -13.98 -0.55 1.90
C ALA A 236 -13.30 0.41 0.91
N HIS A 237 -13.24 1.69 1.25
CA HIS A 237 -12.36 2.64 0.57
C HIS A 237 -10.92 2.39 1.02
N ILE A 238 -9.96 2.38 0.08
CA ILE A 238 -8.56 2.04 0.39
C ILE A 238 -7.52 3.05 -0.11
N LEU A 239 -7.80 3.79 -1.18
CA LEU A 239 -6.98 4.91 -1.66
C LEU A 239 -7.78 5.77 -2.64
N SER A 240 -7.29 6.98 -2.91
CA SER A 240 -7.79 7.83 -3.99
C SER A 240 -6.65 8.25 -4.92
N VAL A 241 -6.94 8.46 -6.19
CA VAL A 241 -6.05 9.06 -7.19
C VAL A 241 -6.63 10.41 -7.56
N SER A 242 -5.91 11.48 -7.26
CA SER A 242 -6.29 12.84 -7.67
C SER A 242 -5.44 13.26 -8.85
N MET A 243 -6.09 13.64 -9.94
CA MET A 243 -5.45 14.17 -11.14
C MET A 243 -5.50 15.70 -11.12
N ASP A 244 -4.52 16.35 -11.74
CA ASP A 244 -4.62 17.77 -12.08
C ASP A 244 -5.89 18.01 -12.92
N GLU A 245 -6.73 18.94 -12.47
CA GLU A 245 -8.03 19.22 -13.10
C GLU A 245 -7.90 19.52 -14.60
N ASN A 246 -6.87 20.29 -14.98
CA ASN A 246 -6.59 20.67 -16.37
C ASN A 246 -6.15 19.51 -17.27
N LEU A 247 -5.71 18.39 -16.68
CA LEU A 247 -5.19 17.22 -17.40
C LEU A 247 -6.13 16.00 -17.28
N ASN A 248 -7.24 16.13 -16.57
CA ASN A 248 -8.16 15.03 -16.36
C ASN A 248 -8.80 14.54 -17.68
N ASP A 249 -9.15 15.45 -18.59
CA ASP A 249 -9.69 15.06 -19.89
C ASP A 249 -8.65 14.36 -20.76
N GLU A 250 -7.38 14.81 -20.70
CA GLU A 250 -6.27 14.14 -21.38
C GLU A 250 -6.04 12.74 -20.82
N PHE A 251 -6.08 12.58 -19.50
CA PHE A 251 -5.96 11.28 -18.84
C PHE A 251 -7.06 10.32 -19.27
N LYS A 252 -8.31 10.80 -19.27
CA LYS A 252 -9.48 10.00 -19.64
C LYS A 252 -9.45 9.61 -21.13
N ASN A 253 -9.18 10.56 -22.01
CA ASN A 253 -9.25 10.36 -23.45
C ASN A 253 -8.00 9.64 -23.99
N GLY A 254 -6.82 9.94 -23.45
CA GLY A 254 -5.56 9.29 -23.78
C GLY A 254 -5.45 7.86 -23.23
N GLY A 255 -6.22 7.54 -22.19
CA GLY A 255 -6.25 6.24 -21.56
C GLY A 255 -5.05 5.99 -20.63
N PHE A 256 -5.10 4.86 -19.95
CA PHE A 256 -4.12 4.47 -18.95
C PHE A 256 -4.04 2.95 -18.83
N MET A 257 -2.95 2.48 -18.22
CA MET A 257 -2.86 1.15 -17.66
C MET A 257 -3.04 1.20 -16.14
N LEU A 258 -4.03 0.48 -15.63
CA LEU A 258 -4.22 0.24 -14.20
C LEU A 258 -3.93 -1.21 -13.89
N GLY A 259 -2.77 -1.49 -13.31
CA GLY A 259 -2.37 -2.83 -12.87
C GLY A 259 -2.78 -3.10 -11.43
N ILE A 260 -3.49 -4.21 -11.22
CA ILE A 260 -3.88 -4.70 -9.90
C ILE A 260 -3.22 -6.04 -9.63
N LYS A 261 -2.60 -6.15 -8.46
CA LYS A 261 -2.22 -7.43 -7.85
C LYS A 261 -2.93 -7.56 -6.52
N ILE A 262 -3.65 -8.65 -6.31
CA ILE A 262 -4.14 -9.02 -4.97
C ILE A 262 -3.50 -10.34 -4.55
N ALA A 263 -3.00 -10.42 -3.32
CA ALA A 263 -2.51 -11.66 -2.74
C ALA A 263 -3.30 -12.00 -1.48
N PHE A 264 -3.87 -13.21 -1.49
CA PHE A 264 -4.56 -13.78 -0.34
C PHE A 264 -3.57 -14.66 0.43
N ASN A 265 -3.31 -14.30 1.68
CA ASN A 265 -2.27 -14.94 2.48
C ASN A 265 -2.89 -15.76 3.60
N THR A 266 -2.37 -16.97 3.76
CA THR A 266 -2.66 -17.87 4.88
C THR A 266 -1.36 -18.27 5.55
N ARG A 267 -1.32 -18.35 6.87
CA ARG A 267 -0.11 -18.60 7.66
C ARG A 267 -0.26 -19.89 8.45
N MET A 268 0.74 -20.75 8.34
CA MET A 268 0.84 -21.98 9.12
C MET A 268 2.29 -22.14 9.59
N TYR A 269 2.51 -22.23 10.91
CA TYR A 269 3.85 -22.38 11.53
C TYR A 269 4.92 -21.41 11.01
N GLY A 270 4.55 -20.14 10.77
CA GLY A 270 5.44 -19.09 10.28
C GLY A 270 5.72 -19.12 8.76
N LEU A 271 5.28 -20.16 8.06
CA LEU A 271 5.23 -20.20 6.60
C LEU A 271 3.95 -19.52 6.12
N THR A 272 4.08 -18.57 5.19
CA THR A 272 2.95 -17.92 4.54
C THR A 272 2.74 -18.53 3.17
N HIS A 273 1.56 -19.10 2.93
CA HIS A 273 1.08 -19.49 1.61
C HIS A 273 0.26 -18.34 1.01
N SER A 274 0.64 -17.90 -0.18
CA SER A 274 0.00 -16.78 -0.88
C SER A 274 -0.51 -17.21 -2.24
N ARG A 275 -1.81 -16.98 -2.49
CA ARG A 275 -2.42 -17.01 -3.82
C ARG A 275 -2.47 -15.60 -4.37
N GLU A 276 -1.62 -15.31 -5.36
CA GLU A 276 -1.50 -14.01 -6.00
C GLU A 276 -2.27 -14.00 -7.32
N LEU A 277 -3.14 -13.01 -7.51
CA LEU A 277 -3.87 -12.75 -8.74
C LEU A 277 -3.43 -11.41 -9.33
N PHE A 278 -3.24 -11.37 -10.65
CA PHE A 278 -2.77 -10.21 -11.39
C PHE A 278 -3.71 -9.93 -12.56
N GLN A 279 -4.23 -8.71 -12.64
CA GLN A 279 -5.03 -8.24 -13.78
C GLN A 279 -4.81 -6.75 -13.94
N SER A 280 -4.77 -6.31 -15.19
CA SER A 280 -4.69 -4.91 -15.54
C SER A 280 -5.89 -4.49 -16.37
N ILE A 281 -6.18 -3.20 -16.35
CA ILE A 281 -7.04 -2.52 -17.31
C ILE A 281 -6.11 -1.74 -18.23
N ASP A 282 -6.17 -2.03 -19.53
CA ASP A 282 -5.45 -1.33 -20.59
C ASP A 282 -6.48 -0.57 -21.43
N GLY A 283 -6.59 0.75 -21.18
CA GLY A 283 -7.68 1.57 -21.72
C GLY A 283 -9.05 1.08 -21.21
N GLN A 284 -9.74 0.28 -22.02
CA GLN A 284 -11.04 -0.33 -21.69
C GLN A 284 -10.99 -1.86 -21.59
N LEU A 285 -9.85 -2.48 -21.92
CA LEU A 285 -9.70 -3.93 -21.96
C LEU A 285 -9.14 -4.45 -20.65
N LYS A 286 -9.82 -5.44 -20.07
CA LYS A 286 -9.30 -6.19 -18.92
C LYS A 286 -8.44 -7.35 -19.41
N GLY A 287 -7.31 -7.60 -18.75
CA GLY A 287 -6.43 -8.69 -19.13
C GLY A 287 -5.21 -8.82 -18.24
N CYS A 288 -4.28 -9.67 -18.61
CA CYS A 288 -3.03 -9.83 -17.86
C CYS A 288 -1.83 -10.04 -18.79
N LEU A 289 -0.65 -9.65 -18.32
CA LEU A 289 0.62 -9.94 -18.98
C LEU A 289 1.11 -11.34 -18.59
N VAL A 290 1.41 -12.18 -19.58
CA VAL A 290 1.79 -13.59 -19.35
C VAL A 290 3.30 -13.79 -19.39
N LYS A 291 3.98 -13.17 -20.37
CA LYS A 291 5.45 -13.20 -20.53
C LYS A 291 5.91 -11.89 -21.15
N GLY A 292 6.54 -11.03 -20.33
CA GLY A 292 7.02 -9.72 -20.80
C GLY A 292 5.85 -8.83 -21.23
N THR A 293 5.65 -8.73 -22.54
CA THR A 293 4.67 -7.84 -23.20
C THR A 293 3.47 -8.57 -23.82
N GLU A 294 3.41 -9.91 -23.72
CA GLU A 294 2.26 -10.66 -24.25
C GLU A 294 1.01 -10.42 -23.39
N TRP A 295 0.02 -9.75 -23.98
CA TRP A 295 -1.27 -9.44 -23.37
C TRP A 295 -2.31 -10.52 -23.65
N LYS A 296 -3.01 -10.98 -22.61
CA LYS A 296 -4.18 -11.84 -22.73
C LYS A 296 -5.43 -11.14 -22.23
N ASN A 297 -6.39 -10.96 -23.14
CA ASN A 297 -7.70 -10.38 -22.86
C ASN A 297 -8.54 -11.28 -21.95
N GLY A 298 -9.34 -10.67 -21.08
CA GLY A 298 -10.32 -11.36 -20.23
C GLY A 298 -9.69 -12.36 -19.25
N ALA A 299 -8.42 -12.19 -18.94
CA ALA A 299 -7.64 -13.16 -18.18
C ALA A 299 -7.03 -12.55 -16.91
N VAL A 300 -6.72 -13.45 -15.97
CA VAL A 300 -6.03 -13.16 -14.71
C VAL A 300 -4.81 -14.05 -14.63
N GLY A 301 -3.65 -13.47 -14.37
CA GLY A 301 -2.48 -14.24 -13.98
C GLY A 301 -2.65 -14.75 -12.56
N GLU A 302 -2.49 -16.06 -12.34
CA GLU A 302 -2.47 -16.64 -11.00
C GLU A 302 -1.08 -17.17 -10.69
N ARG A 303 -0.63 -16.96 -9.46
CA ARG A 303 0.64 -17.48 -8.96
C ARG A 303 0.49 -17.96 -7.52
N ILE A 304 1.05 -19.13 -7.24
CA ILE A 304 1.11 -19.68 -5.89
C ILE A 304 2.54 -19.53 -5.36
N THR A 305 2.66 -18.93 -4.18
CA THR A 305 3.95 -18.74 -3.52
C THR A 305 3.93 -19.17 -2.07
N TYR A 306 5.10 -19.52 -1.56
CA TYR A 306 5.34 -19.79 -0.15
C TYR A 306 6.43 -18.86 0.32
N SER A 307 6.24 -18.17 1.43
CA SER A 307 7.25 -17.28 1.99
C SER A 307 7.54 -17.58 3.45
N LEU A 308 8.82 -17.56 3.78
CA LEU A 308 9.33 -17.63 5.14
C LEU A 308 10.29 -16.46 5.32
N ARG A 309 9.84 -15.46 6.08
CA ARG A 309 10.54 -14.18 6.23
C ARG A 309 10.87 -13.56 4.87
N ARG A 310 12.16 -13.51 4.52
CA ARG A 310 12.68 -12.89 3.29
C ARG A 310 12.90 -13.88 2.16
N ILE A 311 12.60 -15.17 2.36
CA ILE A 311 12.70 -16.17 1.31
C ILE A 311 11.30 -16.41 0.75
N LYS A 312 11.13 -16.27 -0.56
CA LYS A 312 9.88 -16.53 -1.27
C LYS A 312 10.09 -17.55 -2.38
N TYR A 313 9.40 -18.66 -2.28
CA TYR A 313 9.37 -19.74 -3.26
C TYR A 313 8.16 -19.59 -4.20
N PHE A 314 8.43 -19.61 -5.50
CA PHE A 314 7.45 -19.51 -6.58
C PHE A 314 7.08 -20.92 -7.06
N ALA A 315 5.96 -21.45 -6.55
CA ALA A 315 5.57 -22.84 -6.78
C ALA A 315 4.95 -23.06 -8.16
N SER A 316 4.01 -22.21 -8.55
CA SER A 316 3.33 -22.30 -9.84
C SER A 316 2.90 -20.92 -10.35
N SER A 317 2.72 -20.83 -11.66
CA SER A 317 2.11 -19.68 -12.34
C SER A 317 1.25 -20.22 -13.48
N LYS A 318 0.03 -19.69 -13.61
CA LYS A 318 -0.88 -20.02 -14.72
C LYS A 318 -1.69 -18.79 -15.11
N VAL A 319 -2.42 -18.90 -16.22
CA VAL A 319 -3.41 -17.90 -16.64
C VAL A 319 -4.79 -18.52 -16.44
N VAL A 320 -5.69 -17.76 -15.84
CA VAL A 320 -7.09 -18.13 -15.65
C VAL A 320 -7.93 -17.23 -16.54
N GLU A 321 -8.62 -17.81 -17.51
CA GLU A 321 -9.49 -17.10 -18.44
C GLU A 321 -10.88 -16.87 -17.84
N ASN A 322 -11.57 -15.84 -18.30
CA ASN A 322 -12.93 -15.46 -17.89
C ASN A 322 -13.07 -15.17 -16.39
N LEU A 323 -12.01 -14.65 -15.77
CA LEU A 323 -12.02 -14.17 -14.39
C LEU A 323 -11.80 -12.65 -14.37
N SER A 324 -12.49 -11.95 -13.47
CA SER A 324 -12.31 -10.52 -13.25
C SER A 324 -12.03 -10.25 -11.78
N ILE A 325 -10.89 -9.66 -11.48
CA ILE A 325 -10.54 -9.19 -10.12
C ILE A 325 -10.61 -7.66 -10.01
N VAL A 326 -10.63 -6.95 -11.15
CA VAL A 326 -10.73 -5.48 -11.20
C VAL A 326 -11.87 -5.02 -12.11
N GLU A 327 -12.45 -3.88 -11.80
CA GLU A 327 -13.37 -3.12 -12.65
C GLU A 327 -13.09 -1.62 -12.57
N SER A 328 -13.32 -0.92 -13.67
CA SER A 328 -13.24 0.53 -13.74
C SER A 328 -14.60 1.11 -14.15
N CYS A 329 -15.04 2.14 -13.45
CA CYS A 329 -16.18 2.96 -13.82
C CYS A 329 -15.70 4.41 -13.97
N LEU A 330 -15.46 4.81 -15.23
CA LEU A 330 -14.94 6.13 -15.62
C LEU A 330 -16.06 7.12 -15.97
#